data_AF-A0A8J3CXU9-F1
#
_entry.id   AF-A0A8J3CXU9-F1
#
_cell.length_a   1.000
_cell.length_b   1.000
_cell.length_c   1.000
_cell.angle_alpha   90.00
_cell.angle_beta   90.00
_cell.angle_gamma   90.00
#
_symmetry.space_group_name_H-M   'P 1'
#
loop_
_entity.id
_entity.type
_entity.pdbx_description
1 polymer ?
#
loop_
_entity_poly.entity_id
_entity_poly.type
_entity_poly.pdbx_seq_one_letter_code
_entity_poly.pdbx_strand_id
1 'polypeptide(L)'
;MNHIPEHREYFKGETISSAISSTLLPRFLAPDKAKAGGRDNFRNFTGLHIGDNTSMGISIVGEAYGNLGKNNGIIFMGIWGLFLVSIWIVLLRYSFDNHLFFAVIPIVFLQVVKAETELVVVLNHLFKSLIVVLMFFYVSKNVLKWKLNLFTFTEHNNTVINQHD
;
A
#
# COMPACT_ATOMS: atom_id res chain seq x y z
N MET A 1 -6.78 -25.14 2.13
CA MET A 1 -7.08 -24.20 3.24
C MET A 1 -8.12 -24.89 4.10
N ASN A 2 -7.68 -25.75 5.01
CA ASN A 2 -8.59 -26.59 5.81
C ASN A 2 -8.55 -26.18 7.30
N HIS A 3 -7.71 -25.20 7.67
CA HIS A 3 -7.65 -24.72 9.05
C HIS A 3 -8.74 -23.67 9.33
N ILE A 4 -8.97 -22.76 8.39
CA ILE A 4 -10.08 -21.81 8.43
C ILE A 4 -11.01 -22.16 7.26
N PRO A 5 -12.34 -22.34 7.48
CA PRO A 5 -13.06 -22.18 8.74
C PRO A 5 -13.17 -23.45 9.62
N GLU A 6 -12.68 -24.60 9.17
CA GLU A 6 -13.03 -25.90 9.81
C GLU A 6 -12.49 -26.06 11.24
N HIS A 7 -11.34 -25.46 11.57
CA HIS A 7 -10.67 -25.58 12.87
C HIS A 7 -10.58 -24.24 13.62
N ARG A 8 -10.86 -23.11 12.97
CA ARG A 8 -10.88 -21.77 13.57
C ARG A 8 -11.83 -20.86 12.80
N GLU A 9 -12.60 -20.04 13.52
CA GLU A 9 -13.40 -18.97 12.92
C GLU A 9 -12.54 -17.94 12.18
N TYR A 10 -13.16 -17.23 11.24
CA TYR A 10 -12.52 -16.10 10.58
C TYR A 10 -12.13 -15.00 11.59
N PHE A 11 -11.04 -14.27 11.31
CA PHE A 11 -10.54 -13.17 12.15
C PHE A 11 -11.40 -11.89 12.12
N LYS A 12 -12.54 -11.89 11.40
CA LYS A 12 -13.54 -10.80 11.36
C LYS A 12 -12.94 -9.40 11.07
N GLY A 13 -11.83 -9.33 10.34
CA GLY A 13 -11.18 -8.09 9.92
C GLY A 13 -10.14 -7.51 10.90
N GLU A 14 -9.78 -8.24 11.95
CA GLU A 14 -8.82 -7.81 12.96
C GLU A 14 -7.46 -7.45 12.35
N THR A 15 -6.91 -8.28 11.45
CA THR A 15 -5.59 -7.99 10.85
C THR A 15 -5.67 -6.80 9.89
N ILE A 16 -6.80 -6.59 9.22
CA ILE A 16 -7.04 -5.46 8.31
C ILE A 16 -7.09 -4.14 9.10
N SER A 17 -7.86 -4.10 10.18
CA SER A 17 -7.95 -2.92 11.05
C SER A 17 -6.60 -2.60 11.69
N SER A 18 -5.89 -3.64 12.15
CA SER A 18 -4.53 -3.52 12.66
C SER A 18 -3.56 -2.97 11.60
N ALA A 19 -3.66 -3.40 10.33
CA ALA A 19 -2.82 -2.91 9.25
C ALA A 19 -3.04 -1.41 8.96
N ILE A 20 -4.29 -0.96 8.94
CA ILE A 20 -4.65 0.46 8.70
C ILE A 20 -4.13 1.33 9.85
N SER A 21 -4.45 0.97 11.10
CA SER A 21 -3.97 1.69 12.29
C SER A 21 -2.43 1.64 12.40
N SER A 22 -1.82 0.53 11.99
CA SER A 22 -0.37 0.35 11.96
C SER A 22 0.32 1.30 11.01
N THR A 23 -0.32 1.59 9.87
CA THR A 23 0.22 2.47 8.81
C THR A 23 0.14 3.94 9.18
N LEU A 24 -0.96 4.37 9.82
CA LEU A 24 -1.18 5.78 10.17
C LEU A 24 -0.41 6.24 11.40
N LEU A 25 -0.25 5.37 12.41
CA LEU A 25 0.44 5.72 13.65
C LEU A 25 1.93 5.38 13.53
N PRO A 26 2.87 6.33 13.66
CA PRO A 26 4.28 6.02 13.60
C PRO A 26 4.74 5.17 14.79
N ARG A 27 5.72 4.27 14.58
CA ARG A 27 6.18 3.28 15.57
C ARG A 27 6.61 3.87 16.91
N PHE A 28 7.07 5.13 16.94
CA PHE A 28 7.45 5.79 18.18
C PHE A 28 6.26 6.09 19.11
N LEU A 29 5.03 6.22 18.57
CA LEU A 29 3.82 6.45 19.36
C LEU A 29 3.13 5.15 19.80
N ALA A 30 3.54 4.01 19.27
CA ALA A 30 2.91 2.72 19.56
C ALA A 30 3.94 1.58 19.45
N PRO A 31 4.82 1.42 20.45
CA PRO A 31 5.86 0.40 20.47
C PRO A 31 5.28 -1.02 20.57
N ASP A 32 4.08 -1.18 21.15
CA ASP A 32 3.39 -2.48 21.31
C ASP A 32 2.59 -2.93 20.08
N LYS A 33 2.72 -2.23 18.95
CA LYS A 33 2.02 -2.60 17.72
C LYS A 33 2.36 -4.01 17.27
N ALA A 34 1.35 -4.67 16.68
CA ALA A 34 1.46 -5.97 16.04
C ALA A 34 2.81 -6.10 15.33
N LYS A 35 3.65 -7.02 15.81
CA LYS A 35 4.92 -7.32 15.15
C LYS A 35 4.57 -7.75 13.73
N ALA A 36 5.00 -6.95 12.74
CA ALA A 36 5.07 -7.40 11.36
C ALA A 36 6.05 -8.59 11.37
N GLY A 37 5.49 -9.79 11.31
CA GLY A 37 6.12 -10.98 11.85
C GLY A 37 5.29 -12.19 11.51
N GLY A 38 5.34 -12.56 10.23
CA GLY A 38 4.46 -13.53 9.61
C GLY A 38 4.41 -14.90 10.28
N ARG A 39 5.34 -15.26 11.17
CA ARG A 39 5.31 -16.56 11.88
C ARG A 39 4.02 -16.81 12.65
N ASP A 40 3.62 -15.88 13.52
CA ASP A 40 2.44 -16.08 14.37
C ASP A 40 1.16 -16.03 13.54
N ASN A 41 1.07 -15.09 12.61
CA ASN A 41 -0.05 -14.99 11.66
C ASN A 41 -0.13 -16.22 10.76
N PHE A 42 0.98 -16.66 10.18
CA PHE A 42 1.03 -17.85 9.31
C PHE A 42 0.55 -19.09 10.04
N ARG A 43 1.02 -19.31 11.28
CA ARG A 43 0.55 -20.42 12.11
C ARG A 43 -0.94 -20.30 12.42
N ASN A 44 -1.40 -19.10 12.77
CA ASN A 44 -2.80 -18.83 13.07
C ASN A 44 -3.73 -19.03 11.86
N PHE A 45 -3.26 -18.76 10.64
CA PHE A 45 -4.04 -18.88 9.41
C PHE A 45 -3.96 -20.28 8.78
N THR A 46 -2.81 -20.95 8.84
CA THR A 46 -2.59 -22.26 8.18
C THR A 46 -2.63 -23.45 9.14
N GLY A 47 -2.40 -23.23 10.43
CA GLY A 47 -2.14 -24.29 11.41
C GLY A 47 -0.75 -24.93 11.28
N LEU A 48 0.08 -24.51 10.33
CA LEU A 48 1.38 -25.11 10.06
C LEU A 48 2.44 -24.53 11.01
N HIS A 49 3.28 -25.43 11.51
CA HIS A 49 4.47 -25.07 12.27
C HIS A 49 5.64 -24.82 11.32
N ILE A 50 6.28 -23.66 11.44
CA ILE A 50 7.53 -23.34 10.75
C ILE A 50 8.69 -23.34 11.74
N GLY A 51 9.88 -23.79 11.32
CA GLY A 51 11.07 -23.87 12.17
C GLY A 51 11.44 -22.50 12.75
N ASP A 52 12.06 -22.45 13.93
CA ASP A 52 12.22 -21.20 14.72
C ASP A 52 12.95 -20.06 14.01
N ASN A 53 13.73 -20.36 12.96
CA ASN A 53 14.44 -19.38 12.15
C ASN A 53 13.71 -18.98 10.86
N THR A 54 12.50 -19.49 10.63
CA THR A 54 11.70 -19.25 9.42
C THR A 54 10.46 -18.42 9.77
N SER A 55 10.26 -17.33 9.04
CA SER A 55 9.05 -16.50 9.07
C SER A 55 8.47 -16.42 7.66
N MET A 56 7.18 -16.71 7.52
CA MET A 56 6.49 -16.74 6.22
C MET A 56 5.26 -15.84 6.30
N GLY A 57 4.98 -15.06 5.26
CA GLY A 57 3.73 -14.29 5.17
C GLY A 57 2.62 -15.14 4.55
N ILE A 58 1.37 -14.80 4.84
CA ILE A 58 0.19 -15.52 4.32
C ILE A 58 -0.30 -14.95 2.97
N SER A 59 0.31 -13.87 2.47
CA SER A 59 -0.20 -12.97 1.40
C SER A 59 -1.42 -12.14 1.78
N ILE A 60 -1.63 -11.01 1.10
CA ILE A 60 -2.85 -10.20 1.23
C ILE A 60 -4.10 -11.01 0.87
N VAL A 61 -4.00 -11.90 -0.12
CA VAL A 61 -5.12 -12.77 -0.54
C VAL A 61 -5.47 -13.76 0.58
N GLY A 62 -4.44 -14.35 1.21
CA GLY A 62 -4.61 -15.24 2.36
C GLY A 62 -5.20 -14.52 3.57
N GLU A 63 -4.77 -13.29 3.83
CA GLU A 63 -5.36 -12.44 4.89
C GLU A 63 -6.82 -12.11 4.60
N ALA A 64 -7.14 -11.73 3.36
CA ALA A 64 -8.51 -11.42 2.95
C ALA A 64 -9.43 -12.62 3.14
N TYR A 65 -8.99 -13.82 2.73
CA TYR A 65 -9.73 -15.05 2.94
C TYR A 65 -9.88 -15.39 4.43
N GLY A 66 -8.79 -15.40 5.20
CA GLY A 66 -8.86 -15.81 6.61
C GLY A 66 -9.55 -14.79 7.53
N ASN A 67 -9.66 -13.52 7.14
CA ASN A 67 -10.43 -12.52 7.89
C ASN A 67 -11.90 -12.45 7.51
N LEU A 68 -12.21 -12.54 6.21
CA LEU A 68 -13.52 -12.16 5.69
C LEU A 68 -14.25 -13.33 5.02
N GLY A 69 -13.57 -14.45 4.80
CA GLY A 69 -14.07 -15.58 4.02
C GLY A 69 -14.00 -15.34 2.52
N LYS A 70 -14.46 -16.32 1.74
CA LYS A 70 -14.34 -16.31 0.26
C LYS A 70 -15.03 -15.09 -0.37
N ASN A 71 -16.32 -14.91 -0.11
CA ASN A 71 -17.13 -13.91 -0.82
C ASN A 71 -16.71 -12.48 -0.46
N ASN A 72 -16.58 -12.19 0.85
CA ASN A 72 -16.16 -10.86 1.30
C ASN A 72 -14.66 -10.62 1.05
N GLY A 73 -13.83 -11.67 1.03
CA GLY A 73 -12.42 -11.58 0.63
C GLY A 73 -12.26 -11.15 -0.83
N ILE A 74 -13.11 -11.65 -1.74
CA ILE A 74 -13.12 -11.20 -3.15
C ILE A 74 -13.47 -9.71 -3.23
N ILE A 75 -14.52 -9.28 -2.52
CA ILE A 75 -14.93 -7.86 -2.47
C ILE A 75 -13.78 -7.00 -1.93
N PHE A 76 -13.14 -7.43 -0.85
CA PHE A 76 -11.98 -6.76 -0.27
C PHE A 76 -10.83 -6.63 -1.28
N MET A 77 -10.51 -7.69 -2.01
CA MET A 77 -9.47 -7.64 -3.04
C MET A 77 -9.84 -6.70 -4.20
N GLY A 78 -11.13 -6.58 -4.54
CA GLY A 78 -11.61 -5.58 -5.48
C GLY A 78 -11.37 -4.14 -4.99
N ILE A 79 -11.71 -3.86 -3.73
CA ILE A 79 -11.46 -2.55 -3.10
C ILE A 79 -9.95 -2.28 -3.04
N TRP A 80 -9.14 -3.28 -2.68
CA TRP A 80 -7.69 -3.19 -2.66
C TRP A 80 -7.11 -2.86 -4.04
N GLY A 81 -7.60 -3.51 -5.10
CA GLY A 81 -7.22 -3.21 -6.48
C GLY A 81 -7.57 -1.77 -6.89
N LEU A 82 -8.79 -1.32 -6.59
CA LEU A 82 -9.21 0.06 -6.85
C LEU A 82 -8.34 1.08 -6.12
N PHE A 83 -7.98 0.80 -4.86
CA PHE A 83 -7.07 1.62 -4.09
C PHE A 83 -5.70 1.74 -4.78
N LEU A 84 -5.11 0.62 -5.21
CA LEU A 84 -3.82 0.61 -5.91
C LEU A 84 -3.88 1.33 -7.26
N VAL A 85 -4.94 1.12 -8.04
CA VAL A 85 -5.15 1.79 -9.33
C VAL A 85 -5.26 3.30 -9.15
N SER A 86 -5.92 3.78 -8.08
CA SER A 86 -6.01 5.23 -7.83
C SER A 86 -4.63 5.87 -7.62
N ILE A 87 -3.75 5.22 -6.85
CA ILE A 87 -2.36 5.67 -6.65
C ILE A 87 -1.58 5.61 -7.96
N TRP A 88 -1.71 4.51 -8.71
CA TRP A 88 -1.05 4.31 -9.99
C TRP A 88 -1.41 5.39 -11.01
N ILE A 89 -2.70 5.71 -11.16
CA ILE A 89 -3.19 6.76 -12.07
C ILE A 89 -2.62 8.12 -11.69
N VAL A 90 -2.57 8.45 -10.40
CA VAL A 90 -2.01 9.72 -9.93
C VAL A 90 -0.53 9.81 -10.28
N LEU A 91 0.27 8.78 -9.99
CA LEU A 91 1.69 8.77 -10.31
C LEU A 91 1.96 8.82 -11.83
N LEU A 92 1.17 8.09 -12.63
CA LEU A 92 1.29 8.12 -14.09
C LEU A 92 0.96 9.49 -14.67
N ARG A 93 -0.08 10.16 -14.19
CA ARG A 93 -0.44 11.51 -14.65
C ARG A 93 0.74 12.46 -14.49
N TYR A 94 1.40 12.45 -13.33
CA TYR A 94 2.60 13.27 -13.11
C TYR A 94 3.84 12.80 -13.90
N SER A 95 3.88 11.54 -14.30
CA SER A 95 4.95 11.01 -15.15
C SER A 95 4.97 11.59 -16.55
N PHE A 96 3.83 12.06 -17.08
CA PHE A 96 3.76 12.69 -18.39
C PHE A 96 4.36 14.11 -18.37
N ASP A 97 4.24 14.83 -17.26
CA ASP A 97 4.78 16.18 -17.11
C ASP A 97 6.27 16.17 -16.71
N ASN A 98 6.71 15.09 -16.05
CA ASN A 98 8.07 14.96 -15.56
C ASN A 98 8.52 13.49 -15.49
N HIS A 99 9.50 13.14 -16.33
CA HIS A 99 10.04 11.78 -16.44
C HIS A 99 10.61 11.22 -15.12
N LEU A 100 10.95 12.06 -14.13
CA LEU A 100 11.38 11.56 -12.81
C LEU A 100 10.26 10.81 -12.09
N PHE A 101 8.98 11.18 -12.31
CA PHE A 101 7.86 10.44 -11.72
C PHE A 101 7.78 8.99 -12.24
N PHE A 102 8.24 8.73 -13.46
CA PHE A 102 8.37 7.38 -13.99
C PHE A 102 9.31 6.51 -13.15
N ALA A 103 10.45 7.08 -12.73
CA ALA A 103 11.47 6.36 -11.98
C ALA A 103 11.03 6.00 -10.54
N VAL A 104 10.10 6.76 -9.96
CA VAL A 104 9.60 6.50 -8.59
C VAL A 104 8.44 5.51 -8.55
N ILE A 105 7.78 5.21 -9.67
CA ILE A 105 6.68 4.23 -9.71
C ILE A 105 7.16 2.84 -9.23
N PRO A 106 8.26 2.25 -9.76
CA PRO A 106 8.77 0.97 -9.26
C PRO A 106 9.15 1.01 -7.78
N ILE A 107 9.67 2.15 -7.31
CA ILE A 107 10.05 2.34 -5.90
C ILE A 107 8.82 2.30 -5.00
N VAL A 108 7.73 2.97 -5.38
CA VAL A 108 6.48 2.99 -4.59
C VAL A 108 5.82 1.62 -4.56
N PHE A 109 5.82 0.90 -5.69
CA PHE A 109 5.13 -0.38 -5.84
C PHE A 109 5.98 -1.62 -5.48
N LEU A 110 7.22 -1.45 -5.01
CA LEU A 110 8.15 -2.55 -4.78
C LEU A 110 7.59 -3.66 -3.88
N GLN A 111 6.97 -3.31 -2.74
CA GLN A 111 6.35 -4.30 -1.85
C GLN A 111 4.94 -4.71 -2.32
N VAL A 112 4.28 -3.92 -3.17
CA VAL A 112 2.93 -4.23 -3.65
C VAL A 112 2.94 -5.41 -4.62
N VAL A 113 3.98 -5.51 -5.46
CA VAL A 113 4.14 -6.62 -6.43
C VAL A 113 4.47 -7.94 -5.73
N LYS A 114 4.97 -7.87 -4.48
CA LYS A 114 5.35 -9.03 -3.71
C LYS A 114 4.10 -9.75 -3.17
N ALA A 115 3.75 -10.86 -3.79
CA ALA A 115 2.52 -11.61 -3.46
C ALA A 115 2.58 -12.28 -2.07
N GLU A 116 3.76 -12.63 -1.55
CA GLU A 116 3.88 -13.41 -0.30
C GLU A 116 3.80 -12.59 0.99
N THR A 117 3.70 -11.26 0.90
CA THR A 117 3.73 -10.38 2.09
C THR A 117 2.36 -10.02 2.61
N GLU A 118 2.33 -9.67 3.90
CA GLU A 118 1.16 -9.25 4.65
C GLU A 118 0.70 -7.84 4.27
N LEU A 119 -0.60 -7.57 4.45
CA LEU A 119 -1.22 -6.27 4.15
C LEU A 119 -0.54 -5.14 4.91
N VAL A 120 -0.18 -5.37 6.18
CA VAL A 120 0.52 -4.39 7.02
C VAL A 120 1.89 -4.01 6.47
N VAL A 121 2.62 -4.95 5.85
CA VAL A 121 3.95 -4.68 5.26
C VAL A 121 3.79 -3.85 4.01
N VAL A 122 2.85 -4.23 3.14
CA VAL A 122 2.60 -3.56 1.88
C VAL A 122 2.08 -2.14 2.09
N LEU A 123 1.08 -1.95 2.97
CA LEU A 123 0.55 -0.63 3.31
C LEU A 123 1.60 0.29 3.92
N ASN A 124 2.39 -0.21 4.87
CA ASN A 124 3.47 0.57 5.49
C ASN A 124 4.50 1.03 4.46
N HIS A 125 4.92 0.14 3.57
CA HIS A 125 5.89 0.48 2.54
C HIS A 125 5.31 1.50 1.55
N LEU A 126 4.10 1.26 1.06
CA LEU A 126 3.42 2.14 0.12
C LEU A 126 3.29 3.55 0.70
N PHE A 127 2.82 3.66 1.94
CA PHE A 127 2.68 4.96 2.61
C PHE A 127 4.03 5.67 2.84
N LYS A 128 5.04 4.94 3.36
CA LYS A 128 6.37 5.52 3.61
C LYS A 128 7.07 5.94 2.33
N SER A 129 6.98 5.11 1.28
CA SER A 129 7.55 5.42 -0.02
C SER A 129 6.94 6.70 -0.60
N LEU A 130 5.61 6.85 -0.56
CA LEU A 130 4.94 8.09 -0.98
C LEU A 130 5.41 9.31 -0.19
N ILE A 131 5.57 9.22 1.14
CA ILE A 131 6.14 10.31 1.95
C ILE A 131 7.55 10.67 1.48
N VAL A 132 8.40 9.67 1.25
CA VAL A 132 9.78 9.89 0.77
C VAL A 132 9.78 10.54 -0.61
N VAL A 133 8.91 10.11 -1.53
CA VAL A 133 8.77 10.71 -2.86
C VAL A 133 8.33 12.18 -2.76
N LEU A 134 7.30 12.47 -1.95
CA LEU A 134 6.82 13.82 -1.73
C LEU A 134 7.90 14.71 -1.10
N MET A 135 8.62 14.20 -0.09
CA MET A 135 9.72 14.91 0.55
C MET A 135 10.86 15.18 -0.44
N PHE A 136 11.23 14.20 -1.27
CA PHE A 136 12.25 14.35 -2.30
C PHE A 136 11.90 15.48 -3.27
N PHE A 137 10.67 15.49 -3.80
CA PHE A 137 10.23 16.54 -4.70
C PHE A 137 10.10 17.90 -4.02
N TYR A 138 9.63 17.93 -2.77
CA TYR A 138 9.57 19.15 -1.96
C TYR A 138 10.96 19.77 -1.76
N VAL A 139 11.95 18.97 -1.34
CA VAL A 139 13.34 19.42 -1.14
C VAL A 139 13.97 19.84 -2.46
N SER A 140 13.76 19.06 -3.53
CA SER A 140 14.30 19.37 -4.86
C SER A 140 13.80 20.71 -5.40
N LYS A 141 12.52 21.03 -5.16
CA LYS A 141 11.92 22.31 -5.56
C LYS A 141 12.38 23.47 -4.65
N ASN A 142 12.28 23.32 -3.33
CA ASN A 142 12.43 24.44 -2.40
C ASN A 142 13.89 24.70 -1.98
N VAL A 143 14.70 23.66 -1.83
CA VAL A 143 16.09 23.77 -1.38
C VAL A 143 17.03 23.83 -2.58
N LEU A 144 16.90 22.87 -3.50
CA LEU A 144 17.81 22.77 -4.65
C LEU A 144 17.40 23.65 -5.84
N LYS A 145 16.19 24.24 -5.80
CA LYS A 145 15.63 25.11 -6.86
C LYS A 145 15.67 24.46 -8.24
N TRP A 146 15.52 23.14 -8.32
CA TRP A 146 15.44 22.45 -9.59
C TRP A 146 14.20 22.92 -10.35
N LYS A 147 14.36 23.20 -11.64
CA LYS A 147 13.24 23.50 -12.55
C LYS A 147 12.48 22.21 -12.87
N LEU A 148 11.80 21.69 -11.87
CA LEU A 148 10.88 20.58 -12.00
C LEU A 148 9.50 21.16 -12.32
N ASN A 149 8.86 20.63 -13.36
CA ASN A 149 7.44 20.85 -13.59
C ASN A 149 6.66 20.07 -12.52
N LEU A 150 6.66 20.62 -11.30
CA LEU A 150 6.02 20.05 -10.12
C LEU A 150 4.78 20.88 -9.81
N PHE A 151 3.62 20.23 -9.96
CA PHE A 151 2.30 20.77 -9.66
C PHE A 151 1.89 21.96 -10.55
N THR A 152 1.39 21.67 -11.75
CA THR A 152 0.47 22.54 -12.47
C THR A 152 -0.96 22.03 -12.23
N PHE A 153 -1.50 22.25 -11.03
CA PHE A 153 -2.95 22.33 -10.88
C PHE A 153 -3.33 23.74 -11.33
N THR A 154 -4.29 23.87 -12.25
CA THR A 154 -4.70 25.09 -12.98
C THR A 154 -3.60 25.59 -13.93
N GLU A 155 -3.75 25.69 -15.26
CA GLU A 155 -4.84 26.19 -16.08
C GLU A 155 -4.75 25.60 -17.50
N HIS A 156 -5.57 24.59 -17.86
CA HIS A 156 -5.72 24.21 -19.27
C HIS A 156 -7.11 24.49 -19.83
N ASN A 157 -7.95 25.25 -19.12
CA ASN A 157 -9.32 25.56 -19.56
C ASN A 157 -9.58 27.05 -19.90
N ASN A 158 -8.60 27.95 -19.79
CA ASN A 158 -8.84 29.39 -20.02
C ASN A 158 -8.20 29.97 -21.29
N THR A 159 -7.47 29.19 -22.10
CA THR A 159 -6.81 29.72 -23.30
C THR A 159 -7.62 29.61 -24.58
N VAL A 160 -8.83 29.03 -24.56
CA VAL A 160 -9.65 28.84 -25.78
C VAL A 160 -10.75 29.92 -25.94
N ILE A 161 -11.01 30.75 -24.93
CA ILE A 161 -12.16 31.70 -24.98
C ILE A 161 -11.76 33.09 -25.49
N ASN A 162 -10.48 33.47 -25.47
CA ASN A 162 -10.05 34.84 -25.85
C ASN A 162 -9.39 34.94 -27.25
N GLN A 163 -9.85 34.15 -28.23
CA GLN A 163 -9.43 34.30 -29.63
C GLN A 163 -10.59 34.58 -30.60
N HIS A 164 -11.78 34.87 -30.08
CA HIS A 164 -12.92 35.34 -30.87
C HIS A 164 -13.57 36.55 -30.19
N ASP A 165 -12.86 37.68 -30.20
CA ASP A 165 -13.42 39.03 -30.16
C ASP A 165 -12.68 39.90 -31.19
#